data_AF-A0A3D2CID2-F1
#
_entry.id   AF-A0A3D2CID2-F1
#
_cell.length_a   1.000
_cell.length_b   1.000
_cell.length_c   1.000
_cell.angle_alpha   90.00
_cell.angle_beta   90.00
_cell.angle_gamma   90.00
#
_symmetry.space_group_name_H-M   'P 1'
#
loop_
_entity.id
_entity.type
_entity.pdbx_description
1 polymer ?
#
loop_
_entity_poly.entity_id
_entity_poly.type
_entity_poly.pdbx_seq_one_letter_code
_entity_poly.pdbx_strand_id
1 'polypeptide(L)'
;SGHRTGHVSVRAEPLWRLNPWKGIDLASFWVPGRVDPGEALVRMHPGYLGLTLLCLGLIAGWSRWWVVLLASMACSLGSHISMAGAPTGLENPLGGLLAALPFGSLINHHGRILLVGAIALAVLAARGARRLHLRSGHRLRWVLLSLVALDLSLLGPVGAPLPVAQPTPLAVYTHPSMADLPPGPVLQLPAGGPGVHFQRPLLDQRAHRRPLMLDPNGPGLPPDLAQTPSGHFLASLAAPEGPRTPETFEWPAGVALLVVAEPHVTSVVKVVGPPAFRTHDSAVWAAPD
;
A
#
# COMPACT_ATOMS: atom_id res chain seq x y z
N SER A 1 21.98 -33.05 5.14
CA SER A 1 22.90 -32.10 4.45
C SER A 1 22.23 -31.61 3.18
N GLY A 2 21.82 -30.34 3.21
CA GLY A 2 21.08 -29.63 2.17
C GLY A 2 20.81 -28.21 2.67
N HIS A 3 21.87 -27.59 3.19
CA HIS A 3 21.86 -26.24 3.76
C HIS A 3 22.10 -25.23 2.64
N ARG A 4 21.17 -24.28 2.55
CA ARG A 4 21.27 -22.87 2.08
C ARG A 4 20.14 -22.56 1.11
N THR A 5 19.29 -21.63 1.56
CA THR A 5 18.20 -20.94 0.85
C THR A 5 16.92 -21.72 0.52
N GLY A 6 16.33 -22.39 1.52
CA GLY A 6 15.10 -23.20 1.35
C GLY A 6 13.85 -22.76 2.12
N HIS A 7 13.84 -21.60 2.78
CA HIS A 7 12.63 -21.06 3.43
C HIS A 7 12.58 -19.55 3.24
N VAL A 8 12.04 -19.10 2.10
CA VAL A 8 11.60 -17.71 1.94
C VAL A 8 10.13 -17.77 1.54
N SER A 9 9.27 -17.59 2.55
CA SER A 9 7.84 -17.25 2.47
C SER A 9 6.95 -18.17 1.63
N VAL A 10 6.27 -19.12 2.28
CA VAL A 10 5.27 -20.01 1.64
C VAL A 10 3.97 -19.27 1.29
N ARG A 11 3.73 -18.06 1.81
CA ARG A 11 2.60 -17.19 1.42
C ARG A 11 2.99 -15.72 1.63
N ALA A 12 3.38 -15.03 0.57
CA ALA A 12 3.51 -13.57 0.61
C ALA A 12 2.12 -12.94 0.76
N GLU A 13 1.96 -11.95 1.63
CA GLU A 13 0.66 -11.27 1.76
C GLU A 13 0.31 -10.58 0.44
N PRO A 14 -0.92 -10.70 -0.09
CA PRO A 14 -1.35 -9.90 -1.22
C PRO A 14 -1.09 -8.42 -0.89
N LEU A 15 -0.43 -7.69 -1.80
CA LEU A 15 -0.14 -6.26 -1.65
C LEU A 15 0.89 -5.88 -0.57
N TRP A 16 1.74 -6.79 -0.06
CA TRP A 16 2.81 -6.45 0.91
C TRP A 16 3.73 -5.31 0.44
N ARG A 17 3.93 -5.19 -0.88
CA ARG A 17 4.69 -4.12 -1.53
C ARG A 17 4.01 -2.75 -1.49
N LEU A 18 2.78 -2.68 -0.99
CA LEU A 18 1.91 -1.50 -0.97
C LEU A 18 1.48 -1.13 0.45
N ASN A 19 2.01 -1.75 1.51
CA ASN A 19 1.56 -1.50 2.89
C ASN A 19 2.44 -0.45 3.60
N PRO A 20 2.02 0.82 3.71
CA PRO A 20 2.83 1.89 4.29
C PRO A 20 2.73 2.02 5.83
N TRP A 21 1.94 1.19 6.52
CA TRP A 21 1.60 1.41 7.94
C TRP A 21 2.58 0.76 8.95
N LYS A 22 3.30 -0.30 8.56
CA LYS A 22 4.14 -1.09 9.49
C LYS A 22 5.66 -0.91 9.31
N GLY A 23 6.10 0.16 8.64
CA GLY A 23 7.49 0.25 8.16
C GLY A 23 7.65 -0.24 6.73
N ILE A 24 8.86 -0.05 6.18
CA ILE A 24 9.25 -0.69 4.93
C ILE A 24 9.51 -2.16 5.18
N ASP A 25 8.94 -3.02 4.35
CA ASP A 25 9.25 -4.43 4.36
C ASP A 25 10.70 -4.67 3.91
N LEU A 26 11.43 -5.53 4.62
CA LEU A 26 12.84 -5.83 4.34
C LEU A 26 13.05 -6.26 2.88
N ALA A 27 12.10 -7.00 2.30
CA ALA A 27 12.19 -7.46 0.92
C ALA A 27 12.11 -6.30 -0.09
N SER A 28 11.58 -5.13 0.28
CA SER A 28 11.48 -3.95 -0.58
C SER A 28 12.83 -3.33 -0.94
N PHE A 29 13.89 -3.62 -0.18
CA PHE A 29 15.24 -3.17 -0.49
C PHE A 29 15.92 -4.01 -1.59
N TRP A 30 15.46 -5.24 -1.80
CA TRP A 30 16.17 -6.26 -2.58
C TRP A 30 15.38 -6.83 -3.75
N VAL A 31 14.04 -6.82 -3.68
CA VAL A 31 13.17 -7.42 -4.69
C VAL A 31 12.48 -6.30 -5.48
N PRO A 32 13.03 -5.91 -6.64
CA PRO A 32 12.27 -5.14 -7.60
C PRO A 32 11.14 -6.03 -8.12
N GLY A 33 9.93 -5.51 -8.16
CA GLY A 33 8.79 -6.30 -8.60
C GLY A 33 7.72 -5.43 -9.21
N ARG A 34 7.25 -5.84 -10.39
CA ARG A 34 6.06 -5.24 -11.02
C ARG A 34 4.86 -5.54 -10.13
N VAL A 35 4.12 -4.49 -9.79
CA VAL A 35 2.77 -4.57 -9.22
C VAL A 35 1.83 -4.28 -10.39
N ASP A 36 0.77 -5.08 -10.55
CA ASP A 36 -0.19 -4.84 -11.62
C ASP A 36 -0.84 -3.45 -11.42
N PRO A 37 -0.71 -2.53 -12.38
CA PRO A 37 -1.33 -1.20 -12.29
C PRO A 37 -2.85 -1.25 -12.17
N GLY A 38 -3.49 -2.35 -12.57
CA GLY A 38 -4.91 -2.64 -12.37
C GLY A 38 -5.31 -2.98 -10.93
N GLU A 39 -4.37 -2.96 -9.97
CA GLU A 39 -4.65 -3.15 -8.54
C GLU A 39 -4.23 -1.95 -7.67
N ALA A 40 -3.46 -0.99 -8.18
CA ALA A 40 -2.79 0.03 -7.37
C ALA A 40 -3.26 1.47 -7.65
N LEU A 41 -3.98 2.06 -6.70
CA LEU A 41 -3.96 3.50 -6.47
C LEU A 41 -2.84 3.79 -5.45
N VAL A 42 -2.06 4.84 -5.74
CA VAL A 42 -0.61 4.88 -5.53
C VAL A 42 -0.19 5.40 -4.14
N ARG A 43 0.57 4.59 -3.41
CA ARG A 43 1.78 5.02 -2.69
C ARG A 43 2.86 3.95 -2.90
N MET A 44 3.61 4.06 -3.99
CA MET A 44 4.76 3.18 -4.17
C MET A 44 5.79 3.48 -3.09
N HIS A 45 6.26 2.41 -2.43
CA HIS A 45 7.40 2.47 -1.53
C HIS A 45 8.65 2.91 -2.34
N PRO A 46 9.31 4.02 -2.00
CA PRO A 46 10.64 4.32 -2.52
C PRO A 46 11.70 3.45 -1.80
N GLY A 47 11.46 2.15 -1.65
CA GLY A 47 12.36 1.23 -0.93
C GLY A 47 13.57 0.82 -1.76
N TYR A 48 13.45 0.81 -3.09
CA TYR A 48 14.58 0.49 -3.96
C TYR A 48 15.54 1.66 -4.06
N LEU A 49 16.71 1.48 -3.45
CA LEU A 49 17.76 2.49 -3.39
C LEU A 49 18.69 2.48 -4.62
N GLY A 50 18.60 1.48 -5.50
CA GLY A 50 19.47 1.32 -6.67
C GLY A 50 20.74 0.51 -6.36
N LEU A 51 20.85 -0.70 -6.92
CA LEU A 51 22.04 -1.54 -6.78
C LEU A 51 23.28 -0.85 -7.37
N THR A 52 23.13 -0.15 -8.49
CA THR A 52 24.22 0.59 -9.13
C THR A 52 24.70 1.74 -8.25
N LEU A 53 23.77 2.43 -7.59
CA LEU A 53 24.09 3.51 -6.64
C LEU A 53 24.81 2.95 -5.40
N LEU A 54 24.40 1.79 -4.89
CA LEU A 54 25.09 1.10 -3.80
C LEU A 54 26.51 0.68 -4.19
N CYS A 55 26.70 0.09 -5.37
CA CYS A 55 28.03 -0.26 -5.88
C CYS A 55 28.93 0.97 -6.00
N LEU A 56 28.42 2.09 -6.53
CA LEU A 56 29.15 3.35 -6.56
C LEU A 56 29.47 3.85 -5.15
N GLY A 57 28.53 3.77 -4.22
CA GLY A 57 28.75 4.11 -2.82
C GLY A 57 29.89 3.31 -2.18
N LEU A 58 29.98 2.01 -2.46
CA LEU A 58 31.05 1.14 -1.93
C LEU A 58 32.44 1.57 -2.44
N ILE A 59 32.53 2.00 -3.72
CA ILE A 59 33.77 2.53 -4.31
C ILE A 59 34.22 3.83 -3.62
N ALA A 60 33.28 4.59 -3.03
CA ALA A 60 33.59 5.76 -2.20
C ALA A 60 34.31 5.42 -0.88
N GLY A 61 34.35 4.15 -0.47
CA GLY A 61 34.99 3.69 0.76
C GLY A 61 34.35 4.27 2.02
N TRP A 62 35.13 4.36 3.10
CA TRP A 62 34.64 4.84 4.39
C TRP A 62 34.17 6.30 4.34
N SER A 63 32.98 6.55 4.90
CA SER A 63 32.31 7.85 4.87
C SER A 63 31.22 7.89 5.94
N ARG A 64 31.11 9.01 6.68
CA ARG A 64 30.04 9.22 7.66
C ARG A 64 28.63 9.07 7.10
N TRP A 65 28.48 9.23 5.77
CA TRP A 65 27.20 9.07 5.08
C TRP A 65 26.70 7.62 5.07
N TRP A 66 27.58 6.63 5.25
CA TRP A 66 27.16 5.24 5.48
C TRP A 66 26.37 5.09 6.77
N VAL A 67 26.78 5.80 7.84
CA VAL A 67 26.05 5.79 9.12
C VAL A 67 24.66 6.39 8.93
N VAL A 68 24.57 7.52 8.22
CA VAL A 68 23.27 8.17 7.90
C VAL A 68 22.38 7.24 7.10
N LEU A 69 22.91 6.61 6.03
CA LEU A 69 22.16 5.68 5.19
C LEU A 69 21.65 4.47 6.00
N LEU A 70 22.53 3.81 6.76
CA LEU A 70 22.17 2.62 7.53
C LEU A 70 21.19 2.94 8.66
N ALA A 71 21.37 4.07 9.35
CA ALA A 71 20.44 4.53 10.38
C ALA A 71 19.07 4.84 9.77
N SER A 72 19.02 5.57 8.66
CA SER A 72 17.76 5.85 7.95
C SER A 72 17.07 4.57 7.49
N MET A 73 17.80 3.63 6.87
CA MET A 73 17.23 2.33 6.46
C MET A 73 16.66 1.56 7.66
N ALA A 74 17.43 1.44 8.74
CA ALA A 74 17.00 0.73 9.93
C ALA A 74 15.78 1.39 10.58
N CYS A 75 15.76 2.70 10.76
CA CYS A 75 14.61 3.43 11.30
C CYS A 75 13.36 3.29 10.41
N SER A 76 13.55 3.21 9.09
CA SER A 76 12.45 3.13 8.13
C SER A 76 11.71 1.77 8.15
N LEU A 77 12.33 0.71 8.70
CA LEU A 77 11.70 -0.60 8.90
C LEU A 77 10.54 -0.60 9.93
N GLY A 78 10.33 0.50 10.68
CA GLY A 78 9.32 0.54 11.74
C GLY A 78 9.74 -0.20 13.01
N SER A 79 8.86 -0.35 14.00
CA SER A 79 9.16 -1.02 15.28
C SER A 79 9.21 -2.55 15.19
N HIS A 80 8.61 -3.13 14.15
CA HIS A 80 8.59 -4.58 13.90
C HIS A 80 9.06 -4.87 12.49
N ILE A 81 9.97 -5.83 12.34
CA ILE A 81 10.55 -6.17 11.04
C ILE A 81 9.60 -7.15 10.31
N SER A 82 9.21 -6.78 9.09
CA SER A 82 8.41 -7.63 8.19
C SER A 82 9.22 -8.07 6.97
N MET A 83 8.91 -9.24 6.45
CA MET A 83 9.48 -9.77 5.21
C MET A 83 8.39 -10.38 4.34
N ALA A 84 8.22 -9.82 3.13
CA ALA A 84 7.15 -10.16 2.20
C ALA A 84 5.74 -10.15 2.82
N GLY A 85 5.46 -9.18 3.70
CA GLY A 85 4.20 -9.00 4.44
C GLY A 85 4.12 -9.78 5.75
N ALA A 86 4.92 -10.84 5.92
CA ALA A 86 4.91 -11.62 7.14
C ALA A 86 5.75 -10.97 8.24
N PRO A 87 5.25 -10.85 9.49
CA PRO A 87 6.07 -10.41 10.61
C PRO A 87 7.15 -11.46 10.90
N THR A 88 8.40 -11.01 11.00
CA THR A 88 9.54 -11.91 11.31
C THR A 88 9.61 -12.30 12.79
N GLY A 89 8.81 -11.65 13.64
CA GLY A 89 8.90 -11.76 15.10
C GLY A 89 10.08 -10.99 15.71
N LEU A 90 10.89 -10.31 14.89
CA LEU A 90 12.00 -9.48 15.36
C LEU A 90 11.55 -8.04 15.57
N GLU A 91 11.88 -7.50 16.75
CA GLU A 91 11.72 -6.08 17.05
C GLU A 91 12.90 -5.28 16.50
N ASN A 92 12.61 -4.05 16.08
CA ASN A 92 13.63 -3.12 15.62
C ASN A 92 13.88 -2.04 16.69
N PRO A 93 15.01 -2.09 17.40
CA PRO A 93 15.28 -1.16 18.49
C PRO A 93 15.37 0.29 18.01
N LEU A 94 15.84 0.53 16.78
CA LEU A 94 15.94 1.88 16.22
C LEU A 94 14.55 2.45 15.87
N GLY A 95 13.66 1.63 15.33
CA GLY A 95 12.26 2.00 15.11
C GLY A 95 11.51 2.24 16.42
N GLY A 96 11.74 1.39 17.43
CA GLY A 96 11.16 1.54 18.78
C GLY A 96 11.61 2.82 19.48
N LEU A 97 12.90 3.16 19.42
CA LEU A 97 13.44 4.41 19.97
C LEU A 97 12.82 5.64 19.31
N LEU A 98 12.64 5.63 17.99
CA LEU A 98 11.98 6.71 17.26
C LEU A 98 10.51 6.87 17.64
N ALA A 99 9.80 5.77 17.85
CA ALA A 99 8.41 5.79 18.31
C ALA A 99 8.29 6.33 19.75
N ALA A 100 9.31 6.13 20.59
CA ALA A 100 9.34 6.60 21.97
C ALA A 100 9.66 8.11 22.10
N LEU A 101 10.16 8.76 21.05
CA LEU A 101 10.43 10.20 21.07
C LEU A 101 9.12 11.01 21.02
N PRO A 102 9.05 12.18 21.71
CA PRO A 102 7.95 13.10 21.52
C PRO A 102 7.87 13.53 20.05
N PHE A 103 6.68 13.50 19.45
CA PHE A 103 6.45 13.68 18.02
C PHE A 103 7.00 12.58 17.10
N GLY A 104 7.41 11.43 17.66
CA GLY A 104 7.90 10.28 16.92
C GLY A 104 6.94 9.84 15.81
N SER A 105 5.63 9.86 16.06
CA SER A 105 4.61 9.54 15.04
C SER A 105 4.55 10.51 13.85
N LEU A 106 4.96 11.77 14.02
CA LEU A 106 5.05 12.75 12.92
C LEU A 106 6.31 12.56 12.06
N ILE A 107 7.38 12.04 12.67
CA ILE A 107 8.67 11.76 12.03
C ILE A 107 8.68 10.35 11.40
N ASN A 108 7.97 9.41 12.01
CA ASN A 108 7.84 8.01 11.62
C ASN A 108 6.96 7.82 10.37
N HIS A 109 7.10 8.73 9.42
CA HIS A 109 6.71 8.46 8.05
C HIS A 109 7.92 7.87 7.35
N HIS A 110 7.93 6.56 7.19
CA HIS A 110 9.01 5.75 6.59
C HIS A 110 9.59 6.36 5.30
N GLY A 111 8.71 6.91 4.44
CA GLY A 111 9.12 7.64 3.22
C GLY A 111 9.95 8.92 3.46
N ARG A 112 9.69 9.68 4.53
CA ARG A 112 10.50 10.86 4.91
C ARG A 112 11.89 10.44 5.40
N ILE A 113 11.96 9.35 6.16
CA ILE A 113 13.23 8.80 6.66
C ILE A 113 14.06 8.24 5.49
N LEU A 114 13.41 7.53 4.56
CA LEU A 114 14.07 7.05 3.35
C LEU A 114 14.57 8.18 2.44
N LEU A 115 13.90 9.33 2.38
CA LEU A 115 14.39 10.48 1.62
C LEU A 115 15.78 10.91 2.13
N VAL A 116 15.98 10.91 3.46
CA VAL A 116 17.29 11.17 4.06
C VAL A 116 18.31 10.10 3.66
N GLY A 117 17.90 8.82 3.66
CA GLY A 117 18.72 7.71 3.17
C GLY A 117 19.11 7.86 1.70
N ALA A 118 18.16 8.24 0.84
CA ALA A 118 18.39 8.46 -0.59
C ALA A 118 19.39 9.61 -0.83
N ILE A 119 19.31 10.71 -0.06
CA ILE A 119 20.30 11.79 -0.10
C ILE A 119 21.69 11.27 0.31
N ALA A 120 21.77 10.51 1.41
CA ALA A 120 23.04 9.94 1.87
C ALA A 120 23.67 9.02 0.82
N LEU A 121 22.86 8.16 0.19
CA LEU A 121 23.30 7.28 -0.90
C LEU A 121 23.74 8.07 -2.14
N ALA A 122 23.02 9.13 -2.53
CA ALA A 122 23.41 9.98 -3.64
C ALA A 122 24.78 10.63 -3.40
N VAL A 123 25.06 11.08 -2.17
CA VAL A 123 26.37 11.63 -1.79
C VAL A 123 27.48 10.56 -1.86
N LEU A 124 27.21 9.35 -1.38
CA LEU A 124 28.14 8.22 -1.48
C LEU A 124 28.41 7.84 -2.94
N ALA A 125 27.36 7.69 -3.74
CA ALA A 125 27.45 7.35 -5.16
C ALA A 125 28.22 8.42 -5.95
N ALA A 126 27.97 9.71 -5.69
CA ALA A 126 28.69 10.81 -6.31
C ALA A 126 30.20 10.79 -5.97
N ARG A 127 30.55 10.48 -4.72
CA ARG A 127 31.95 10.31 -4.31
C ARG A 127 32.62 9.13 -4.99
N GLY A 128 31.92 8.01 -5.11
CA GLY A 128 32.40 6.82 -5.83
C GLY A 128 32.60 7.08 -7.32
N ALA A 129 31.61 7.72 -7.96
CA ALA A 129 31.68 8.13 -9.35
C ALA A 129 32.85 9.08 -9.61
N ARG A 130 33.10 10.05 -8.72
CA ARG A 130 34.27 10.94 -8.82
C ARG A 130 35.59 10.18 -8.73
N ARG A 131 35.72 9.22 -7.80
CA ARG A 131 36.92 8.38 -7.69
C ARG A 131 37.15 7.54 -8.95
N LEU A 132 36.08 6.99 -9.51
CA LEU A 132 36.15 6.18 -10.73
C LEU A 132 36.52 7.05 -11.95
N HIS A 133 35.94 8.25 -12.05
CA HIS A 133 36.24 9.21 -13.11
C HIS A 133 37.71 9.65 -13.09
N LEU A 134 38.27 9.91 -11.91
CA LEU A 134 39.69 10.26 -11.75
C LEU A 134 40.64 9.14 -12.21
N ARG A 135 40.21 7.88 -12.17
CA ARG A 135 41.01 6.72 -12.59
C ARG A 135 40.89 6.38 -14.06
N SER A 136 39.74 6.63 -14.69
CA SER A 136 39.39 6.03 -15.98
C SER A 136 38.87 7.01 -17.04
N GLY A 137 38.87 8.32 -16.76
CA GLY A 137 38.60 9.38 -17.75
C GLY A 137 37.11 9.65 -18.04
N HIS A 138 36.85 10.47 -19.07
CA HIS A 138 35.53 11.06 -19.35
C HIS A 138 34.49 10.08 -19.93
N ARG A 139 34.91 9.01 -20.63
CA ARG A 139 33.99 8.03 -21.23
C ARG A 139 33.20 7.24 -20.19
N LEU A 140 33.82 6.95 -19.04
CA LEU A 140 33.19 6.16 -17.98
C LEU A 140 32.02 6.89 -17.32
N ARG A 141 31.99 8.23 -17.37
CA ARG A 141 30.85 9.03 -16.87
C ARG A 141 29.55 8.67 -17.57
N TRP A 142 29.58 8.54 -18.90
CA TRP A 142 28.40 8.21 -19.68
C TRP A 142 27.94 6.77 -19.44
N VAL A 143 28.88 5.83 -19.34
CA VAL A 143 28.57 4.43 -18.99
C VAL A 143 27.91 4.35 -17.61
N LEU A 144 28.44 5.05 -16.61
CA LEU A 144 27.84 5.08 -15.27
C LEU A 144 26.45 5.71 -15.26
N LEU A 145 26.25 6.82 -15.98
CA LEU A 145 24.94 7.45 -16.09
C LEU A 145 23.93 6.51 -16.74
N SER A 146 24.31 5.83 -17.82
CA SER A 146 23.45 4.83 -18.48
C SER A 146 23.12 3.66 -17.56
N LEU A 147 24.10 3.15 -16.79
CA LEU A 147 23.86 2.07 -15.84
C LEU A 147 22.91 2.49 -14.72
N VAL A 148 23.08 3.69 -14.15
CA VAL A 148 22.16 4.22 -13.13
C VAL A 148 20.76 4.43 -13.71
N ALA A 149 20.65 5.01 -14.91
CA ALA A 149 19.36 5.21 -15.57
C ALA A 149 18.67 3.87 -15.87
N LEU A 150 19.41 2.87 -16.35
CA LEU A 150 18.90 1.53 -16.63
C LEU A 150 18.45 0.84 -15.33
N ASP A 151 19.26 0.89 -14.28
CA ASP A 151 18.95 0.33 -12.97
C ASP A 151 17.69 0.95 -12.36
N LEU A 152 17.60 2.27 -12.33
CA LEU A 152 16.43 2.95 -11.78
C LEU A 152 15.18 2.81 -12.65
N SER A 153 15.31 2.72 -13.98
CA SER A 153 14.15 2.54 -14.87
C SER A 153 13.63 1.11 -14.91
N LEU A 154 14.51 0.11 -14.77
CA LEU A 154 14.12 -1.31 -14.80
C LEU A 154 13.76 -1.86 -13.43
N LEU A 155 14.50 -1.44 -12.39
CA LEU A 155 14.42 -2.02 -11.05
C LEU A 155 13.86 -1.03 -10.02
N GLY A 156 13.94 0.27 -10.29
CA GLY A 156 13.22 1.26 -9.50
C GLY A 156 11.71 1.08 -9.62
N PRO A 157 10.94 1.50 -8.60
CA PRO A 157 9.50 1.54 -8.70
C PRO A 157 9.14 2.53 -9.83
N VAL A 158 8.91 2.02 -11.03
CA VAL A 158 8.42 2.81 -12.16
C VAL A 158 7.13 3.44 -11.68
N GLY A 159 7.07 4.79 -11.71
CA GLY A 159 5.86 5.56 -11.45
C GLY A 159 4.68 4.81 -12.02
N ALA A 160 3.91 4.12 -11.17
CA ALA A 160 2.73 3.42 -11.64
C ALA A 160 1.93 4.49 -12.38
N PRO A 161 1.57 4.26 -13.66
CA PRO A 161 0.73 5.22 -14.36
C PRO A 161 -0.43 5.51 -13.41
N LEU A 162 -0.65 6.81 -13.13
CA LEU A 162 -1.83 7.25 -12.40
C LEU A 162 -2.96 6.41 -12.96
N PRO A 163 -3.66 5.63 -12.11
CA PRO A 163 -4.51 4.60 -12.61
C PRO A 163 -5.41 5.26 -13.62
N VAL A 164 -5.47 4.68 -14.83
CA VAL A 164 -6.58 4.92 -15.74
C VAL A 164 -7.79 4.23 -15.12
N ALA A 165 -8.05 4.47 -13.83
CA ALA A 165 -9.28 4.14 -13.18
C ALA A 165 -10.32 4.88 -13.99
N GLN A 166 -11.21 4.12 -14.65
CA GLN A 166 -12.30 4.68 -15.43
C GLN A 166 -12.92 5.81 -14.59
N PRO A 167 -12.80 7.08 -14.97
CA PRO A 167 -13.10 8.20 -14.08
C PRO A 167 -14.57 8.23 -13.65
N THR A 168 -15.41 7.47 -14.34
CA THR A 168 -16.83 7.31 -14.11
C THR A 168 -17.10 6.61 -12.78
N PRO A 169 -17.62 7.30 -11.75
CA PRO A 169 -17.99 6.67 -10.48
C PRO A 169 -19.08 5.62 -10.69
N LEU A 170 -19.29 4.75 -9.69
CA LEU A 170 -20.42 3.83 -9.69
C LEU A 170 -21.74 4.57 -9.94
N ALA A 171 -22.61 4.01 -10.78
CA ALA A 171 -23.81 4.72 -11.23
C ALA A 171 -24.79 5.05 -10.11
N VAL A 172 -24.78 4.32 -8.97
CA VAL A 172 -25.57 4.69 -7.80
C VAL A 172 -25.23 6.09 -7.27
N TYR A 173 -23.98 6.54 -7.39
CA TYR A 173 -23.55 7.84 -6.88
C TYR A 173 -24.03 9.03 -7.71
N THR A 174 -24.36 8.79 -8.98
CA THR A 174 -24.90 9.82 -9.89
C THR A 174 -26.41 9.68 -10.10
N HIS A 175 -27.04 8.67 -9.49
CA HIS A 175 -28.47 8.44 -9.58
C HIS A 175 -29.26 9.51 -8.78
N PRO A 176 -30.36 10.07 -9.32
CA PRO A 176 -31.13 11.11 -8.62
C PRO A 176 -31.59 10.71 -7.21
N SER A 177 -32.03 9.46 -7.03
CA SER A 177 -32.50 8.93 -5.73
C SER A 177 -31.41 8.84 -4.64
N MET A 178 -30.13 9.03 -4.99
CA MET A 178 -29.05 9.06 -4.00
C MET A 178 -29.14 10.28 -3.07
N ALA A 179 -29.74 11.37 -3.55
CA ALA A 179 -29.95 12.58 -2.78
C ALA A 179 -31.00 12.40 -1.66
N ASP A 180 -31.94 11.47 -1.86
CA ASP A 180 -33.05 11.20 -0.94
C ASP A 180 -32.63 10.28 0.22
N LEU A 181 -31.46 9.65 0.14
CA LEU A 181 -30.97 8.72 1.17
C LEU A 181 -30.35 9.45 2.38
N PRO A 182 -30.46 8.87 3.59
CA PRO A 182 -29.97 9.47 4.84
C PRO A 182 -28.54 10.02 4.72
N PRO A 183 -28.24 11.24 5.20
CA PRO A 183 -26.89 11.79 5.17
C PRO A 183 -25.97 10.98 6.09
N GLY A 184 -24.68 10.91 5.74
CA GLY A 184 -23.67 10.29 6.61
C GLY A 184 -22.65 9.43 5.89
N PRO A 185 -21.82 8.68 6.65
CA PRO A 185 -20.72 7.91 6.11
C PRO A 185 -21.18 6.77 5.19
N VAL A 186 -20.46 6.59 4.09
CA VAL A 186 -20.67 5.52 3.10
C VAL A 186 -19.60 4.46 3.28
N LEU A 187 -20.02 3.20 3.31
CA LEU A 187 -19.12 2.06 3.21
C LEU A 187 -19.29 1.43 1.82
N GLN A 188 -18.26 1.56 0.97
CA GLN A 188 -18.24 0.98 -0.37
C GLN A 188 -17.60 -0.42 -0.34
N LEU A 189 -18.27 -1.38 -0.97
CA LEU A 189 -17.91 -2.78 -0.98
C LEU A 189 -17.77 -3.31 -2.42
N PRO A 190 -16.84 -4.24 -2.67
CA PRO A 190 -15.91 -4.85 -1.71
C PRO A 190 -14.83 -3.86 -1.23
N ALA A 191 -14.46 -3.95 0.05
CA ALA A 191 -13.44 -3.07 0.65
C ALA A 191 -11.99 -3.50 0.32
N GLY A 192 -11.81 -4.73 -0.16
CA GLY A 192 -10.53 -5.31 -0.57
C GLY A 192 -10.74 -6.72 -1.15
N GLY A 193 -9.72 -7.25 -1.83
CA GLY A 193 -9.75 -8.55 -2.50
C GLY A 193 -9.06 -8.52 -3.87
N PRO A 194 -8.90 -9.66 -4.55
CA PRO A 194 -8.35 -9.72 -5.91
C PRO A 194 -9.16 -8.83 -6.87
N GLY A 195 -8.48 -7.98 -7.64
CA GLY A 195 -9.12 -7.06 -8.59
C GLY A 195 -9.89 -5.88 -7.96
N VAL A 196 -9.80 -5.68 -6.64
CA VAL A 196 -10.48 -4.58 -5.93
C VAL A 196 -9.51 -3.44 -5.64
N HIS A 197 -9.80 -2.25 -6.17
CA HIS A 197 -9.04 -1.04 -5.90
C HIS A 197 -9.52 -0.32 -4.62
N PHE A 198 -8.81 -0.49 -3.50
CA PHE A 198 -9.24 0.05 -2.20
C PHE A 198 -9.29 1.58 -2.09
N GLN A 199 -8.55 2.33 -2.91
CA GLN A 199 -8.64 3.81 -2.94
C GLN A 199 -9.64 4.32 -3.98
N ARG A 200 -10.27 3.44 -4.78
CA ARG A 200 -11.32 3.84 -5.73
C ARG A 200 -12.45 4.64 -5.06
N PRO A 201 -12.96 4.23 -3.89
CA PRO A 201 -13.97 5.00 -3.17
C PRO A 201 -13.55 6.46 -2.92
N LEU A 202 -12.26 6.74 -2.62
CA LEU A 202 -11.77 8.12 -2.42
C LEU A 202 -11.94 8.99 -3.68
N LEU A 203 -11.79 8.40 -4.87
CA LEU A 203 -12.06 9.11 -6.13
C LEU A 203 -13.55 9.34 -6.36
N ASP A 204 -14.37 8.33 -6.04
CA ASP A 204 -15.83 8.35 -6.17
C ASP A 204 -16.46 9.34 -5.18
N GLN A 205 -15.80 9.61 -4.05
CA GLN A 205 -16.17 10.63 -3.07
C GLN A 205 -16.35 12.02 -3.69
N ARG A 206 -15.67 12.33 -4.80
CA ARG A 206 -15.83 13.59 -5.53
C ARG A 206 -17.23 13.74 -6.12
N ALA A 207 -17.92 12.64 -6.44
CA ALA A 207 -19.27 12.64 -6.99
C ALA A 207 -20.33 12.84 -5.89
N HIS A 208 -20.25 12.08 -4.80
CA HIS A 208 -21.30 12.07 -3.77
C HIS A 208 -20.99 12.93 -2.54
N ARG A 209 -19.73 13.36 -2.34
CA ARG A 209 -19.25 14.24 -1.24
C ARG A 209 -19.58 13.77 0.19
N ARG A 210 -19.86 12.48 0.38
CA ARG A 210 -20.15 11.89 1.70
C ARG A 210 -18.87 11.37 2.35
N PRO A 211 -18.72 11.39 3.69
CA PRO A 211 -17.60 10.73 4.35
C PRO A 211 -17.52 9.25 3.96
N LEU A 212 -16.32 8.67 3.93
CA LEU A 212 -16.11 7.25 3.66
C LEU A 212 -15.73 6.53 4.94
N MET A 213 -16.34 5.36 5.18
CA MET A 213 -16.01 4.47 6.28
C MET A 213 -15.00 3.40 5.84
N LEU A 214 -13.90 3.84 5.24
CA LEU A 214 -12.81 2.99 4.76
C LEU A 214 -11.47 3.62 5.13
N ASP A 215 -10.44 2.79 5.37
CA ASP A 215 -9.09 3.30 5.57
C ASP A 215 -8.49 3.75 4.23
N PRO A 216 -8.16 5.04 4.03
CA PRO A 216 -7.54 5.49 2.79
C PRO A 216 -6.13 4.90 2.57
N ASN A 217 -5.53 4.31 3.60
CA ASN A 217 -4.17 3.79 3.60
C ASN A 217 -4.09 2.26 3.50
N GLY A 218 -5.22 1.53 3.48
CA GLY A 218 -5.19 0.07 3.45
C GLY A 218 -6.45 -0.56 2.83
N PRO A 219 -6.33 -1.74 2.21
CA PRO A 219 -7.48 -2.52 1.77
C PRO A 219 -8.21 -3.13 2.97
N GLY A 220 -9.53 -3.27 2.84
CA GLY A 220 -10.37 -3.94 3.82
C GLY A 220 -11.19 -3.00 4.71
N LEU A 221 -11.90 -3.61 5.67
CA LEU A 221 -12.74 -2.90 6.62
C LEU A 221 -11.91 -2.40 7.81
N PRO A 222 -12.35 -1.31 8.49
CA PRO A 222 -11.78 -0.90 9.77
C PRO A 222 -11.76 -2.07 10.77
N PRO A 223 -10.73 -2.19 11.64
CA PRO A 223 -10.56 -3.33 12.54
C PRO A 223 -11.77 -3.63 13.43
N ASP A 224 -12.45 -2.58 13.91
CA ASP A 224 -13.62 -2.71 14.79
C ASP A 224 -14.80 -3.35 14.05
N LEU A 225 -14.97 -3.00 12.77
CA LEU A 225 -15.99 -3.61 11.91
C LEU A 225 -15.58 -5.02 11.51
N ALA A 226 -14.32 -5.22 11.10
CA ALA A 226 -13.80 -6.49 10.60
C ALA A 226 -13.87 -7.65 11.61
N GLN A 227 -14.04 -7.37 12.90
CA GLN A 227 -14.16 -8.37 13.97
C GLN A 227 -15.60 -8.82 14.26
N THR A 228 -16.60 -8.16 13.69
CA THR A 228 -18.02 -8.53 13.88
C THR A 228 -18.43 -9.65 12.90
N PRO A 229 -19.46 -10.46 13.22
CA PRO A 229 -19.99 -11.46 12.28
C PRO A 229 -20.39 -10.86 10.92
N SER A 230 -21.10 -9.73 10.93
CA SER A 230 -21.43 -8.97 9.71
C SER A 230 -20.19 -8.45 9.00
N GLY A 231 -19.21 -7.92 9.73
CA GLY A 231 -17.98 -7.43 9.13
C GLY A 231 -17.15 -8.53 8.48
N HIS A 232 -17.10 -9.73 9.05
CA HIS A 232 -16.47 -10.89 8.42
C HIS A 232 -17.16 -11.26 7.09
N PHE A 233 -18.49 -11.22 7.04
CA PHE A 233 -19.24 -11.39 5.80
C PHE A 233 -18.89 -10.31 4.77
N LEU A 234 -18.98 -9.03 5.15
CA LEU A 234 -18.72 -7.90 4.24
C LEU A 234 -17.26 -7.88 3.75
N ALA A 235 -16.30 -8.24 4.60
CA ALA A 235 -14.88 -8.35 4.25
C ALA A 235 -14.58 -9.54 3.33
N SER A 236 -15.40 -10.59 3.36
CA SER A 236 -15.22 -11.80 2.54
C SER A 236 -15.93 -11.76 1.19
N LEU A 237 -16.63 -10.67 0.84
CA LEU A 237 -17.38 -10.56 -0.42
C LEU A 237 -16.54 -10.82 -1.67
N ALA A 238 -15.28 -10.38 -1.69
CA ALA A 238 -14.32 -10.61 -2.77
C ALA A 238 -13.23 -11.64 -2.41
N ALA A 239 -13.38 -12.38 -1.31
CA ALA A 239 -12.42 -13.41 -0.95
C ALA A 239 -12.51 -14.63 -1.90
N PRO A 240 -11.39 -15.32 -2.20
CA PRO A 240 -11.39 -16.51 -3.07
C PRO A 240 -12.28 -17.65 -2.58
N GLU A 241 -12.40 -17.80 -1.25
CA GLU A 241 -13.24 -18.80 -0.60
C GLU A 241 -14.74 -18.46 -0.67
N GLY A 242 -15.09 -17.25 -1.12
CA GLY A 242 -16.45 -16.71 -1.13
C GLY A 242 -16.89 -16.11 0.20
N PRO A 243 -18.07 -15.45 0.22
CA PRO A 243 -18.56 -14.76 1.40
C PRO A 243 -19.06 -15.73 2.47
N ARG A 244 -18.64 -15.51 3.72
CA ARG A 244 -19.13 -16.26 4.88
C ARG A 244 -20.44 -15.67 5.37
N THR A 245 -21.54 -16.33 5.07
CA THR A 245 -22.89 -15.84 5.42
C THR A 245 -23.07 -15.85 6.94
N PRO A 246 -23.45 -14.72 7.57
CA PRO A 246 -23.70 -14.67 9.00
C PRO A 246 -25.11 -15.22 9.31
N GLU A 247 -25.32 -15.72 10.53
CA GLU A 247 -26.65 -16.16 10.98
C GLU A 247 -27.63 -14.99 11.09
N THR A 248 -27.13 -13.85 11.58
CA THR A 248 -27.86 -12.58 11.65
C THR A 248 -26.98 -11.46 11.08
N PHE A 249 -27.60 -10.55 10.33
CA PHE A 249 -26.92 -9.36 9.84
C PHE A 249 -27.18 -8.18 10.77
N GLU A 250 -26.15 -7.78 11.49
CA GLU A 250 -26.10 -6.52 12.21
C GLU A 250 -25.57 -5.41 11.31
N TRP A 251 -26.24 -4.27 11.33
CA TRP A 251 -25.82 -3.12 10.54
C TRP A 251 -24.50 -2.52 11.08
N PRO A 252 -23.49 -2.26 10.22
CA PRO A 252 -22.23 -1.65 10.62
C PRO A 252 -22.41 -0.32 11.37
N ALA A 253 -21.91 -0.23 12.60
CA ALA A 253 -22.00 0.97 13.42
C ALA A 253 -21.40 2.20 12.72
N GLY A 254 -22.13 3.32 12.72
CA GLY A 254 -21.69 4.58 12.11
C GLY A 254 -21.72 4.62 10.58
N VAL A 255 -22.15 3.55 9.90
CA VAL A 255 -22.38 3.55 8.45
C VAL A 255 -23.81 4.01 8.17
N ALA A 256 -23.98 5.05 7.36
CA ALA A 256 -25.30 5.47 6.91
C ALA A 256 -25.74 4.68 5.68
N LEU A 257 -24.81 4.46 4.74
CA LEU A 257 -25.09 3.78 3.48
C LEU A 257 -24.07 2.67 3.20
N LEU A 258 -24.58 1.50 2.80
CA LEU A 258 -23.77 0.44 2.20
C LEU A 258 -23.92 0.52 0.68
N VAL A 259 -22.82 0.73 -0.03
CA VAL A 259 -22.77 0.71 -1.50
C VAL A 259 -22.01 -0.53 -1.94
N VAL A 260 -22.64 -1.39 -2.74
CA VAL A 260 -22.06 -2.67 -3.15
C VAL A 260 -21.97 -2.70 -4.67
N ALA A 261 -20.76 -2.93 -5.19
CA ALA A 261 -20.53 -3.12 -6.61
C ALA A 261 -20.89 -4.55 -7.07
N GLU A 262 -21.28 -4.69 -8.34
CA GLU A 262 -21.36 -6.00 -8.99
C GLU A 262 -19.98 -6.68 -9.03
N PRO A 263 -19.90 -8.03 -8.96
CA PRO A 263 -21.00 -9.00 -8.91
C PRO A 263 -21.54 -9.29 -7.50
N HIS A 264 -21.13 -8.53 -6.48
CA HIS A 264 -21.34 -8.88 -5.07
C HIS A 264 -22.73 -8.54 -4.53
N VAL A 265 -23.52 -7.76 -5.29
CA VAL A 265 -24.89 -7.32 -4.95
C VAL A 265 -25.77 -8.52 -4.55
N THR A 266 -25.73 -9.60 -5.33
CA THR A 266 -26.57 -10.79 -5.10
C THR A 266 -26.30 -11.44 -3.74
N SER A 267 -25.04 -11.47 -3.31
CA SER A 267 -24.67 -12.03 -2.00
C SER A 267 -25.21 -11.17 -0.86
N VAL A 268 -25.15 -9.85 -0.99
CA VAL A 268 -25.65 -8.92 0.03
C VAL A 268 -27.17 -8.96 0.11
N VAL A 269 -27.89 -9.07 -1.02
CA VAL A 269 -29.35 -9.20 -1.04
C VAL A 269 -29.84 -10.39 -0.23
N LYS A 270 -29.13 -11.52 -0.28
CA LYS A 270 -29.51 -12.74 0.47
C LYS A 270 -29.45 -12.58 1.99
N VAL A 271 -28.66 -11.63 2.47
CA VAL A 271 -28.33 -11.45 3.89
C VAL A 271 -29.02 -10.23 4.48
N VAL A 272 -28.98 -9.11 3.75
CA VAL A 272 -29.48 -7.80 4.19
C VAL A 272 -30.90 -7.54 3.69
N GLY A 273 -31.34 -8.24 2.65
CA GLY A 273 -32.60 -7.98 1.96
C GLY A 273 -32.45 -7.02 0.77
N PRO A 274 -33.56 -6.56 0.17
CA PRO A 274 -33.54 -5.74 -1.03
C PRO A 274 -32.83 -4.38 -0.81
N PRO A 275 -32.10 -3.85 -1.80
CA PRO A 275 -31.50 -2.53 -1.72
C PRO A 275 -32.56 -1.43 -1.80
N ALA A 276 -32.21 -0.22 -1.36
CA ALA A 276 -33.03 0.97 -1.54
C ALA A 276 -33.22 1.27 -3.04
N PHE A 277 -32.15 1.16 -3.82
CA PHE A 277 -32.21 1.09 -5.27
C PHE A 277 -30.95 0.42 -5.86
N ARG A 278 -31.04 0.03 -7.13
CA ARG A 278 -29.98 -0.67 -7.89
C ARG A 278 -29.78 -0.04 -9.26
N THR A 279 -28.53 0.05 -9.68
CA THR A 279 -28.11 0.43 -11.04
C THR A 279 -27.49 -0.77 -11.76
N HIS A 280 -26.96 -0.55 -12.96
CA HIS A 280 -26.39 -1.61 -13.79
C HIS A 280 -25.07 -2.19 -13.24
N ASP A 281 -24.37 -1.46 -12.37
CA ASP A 281 -23.02 -1.77 -11.86
C ASP A 281 -22.94 -1.85 -10.33
N SER A 282 -24.01 -1.47 -9.61
CA SER A 282 -23.98 -1.33 -8.16
C SER A 282 -25.38 -1.24 -7.54
N ALA A 283 -25.47 -1.38 -6.22
CA ALA A 283 -26.67 -1.20 -5.43
C ALA A 283 -26.36 -0.49 -4.11
N VAL A 284 -27.36 0.16 -3.51
CA VAL A 284 -27.22 0.88 -2.24
C VAL A 284 -28.30 0.45 -1.23
N TRP A 285 -27.88 0.27 0.01
CA TRP A 285 -28.74 0.06 1.18
C TRP A 285 -28.58 1.25 2.12
N ALA A 286 -29.66 1.67 2.75
CA ALA A 286 -29.65 2.64 3.83
C ALA A 286 -29.76 1.92 5.17
N ALA A 287 -29.16 2.52 6.20
CA ALA A 287 -29.33 2.04 7.57
C ALA A 287 -30.83 1.98 7.92
N PRO A 288 -31.29 0.91 8.61
CA PRO A 288 -32.64 0.87 9.14
C PRO A 288 -32.82 1.99 10.18
N ASP A 289 -34.00 2.60 10.19
CA ASP A 289 -34.41 3.63 11.16
C ASP A 289 -34.45 3.10 12.60
#